data_AF-D5VTN9-F1
#
_entry.id   AF-D5VTN9-F1
#
_cell.length_a   1.000
_cell.length_b   1.000
_cell.length_c   1.000
_cell.angle_alpha   90.00
_cell.angle_beta   90.00
_cell.angle_gamma   90.00
#
_symmetry.space_group_name_H-M   'P 1'
#
loop_
_entity.id
_entity.type
_entity.pdbx_description
1 polymer ?
#
loop_
_entity_poly.entity_id
_entity_poly.type
_entity_poly.pdbx_seq_one_letter_code
_entity_poly.pdbx_strand_id
1 'polypeptide(L)'
;MEIVKDLKEIFEDMDEDEELLKHIANHLSEIRGKLIYVNESICCKCNLCYKECPVDAIERAKVKRAVKIKDNCIKCEICAKTCPVDAIFVIEGDVNIKDSKIVLSINKKEVMKRKIRLKNYIFNDEKCGKCGICAMVCPTKAIKVVRKKSFSVNLDLCIGCGACEEQCPKKAVKVERELGNIYKEGHMEVDKELCVGCMVCVEECPIDCIYDIGGVVEIDNDKCVLCRICEEVCPTKAIKMISYDQEGEGKD
;
A
#
# COMPACT_ATOMS: atom_id res chain seq x y z
N MET A 1 -1.92 16.40 10.49
CA MET A 1 -1.46 16.95 11.78
C MET A 1 -0.10 17.56 11.52
N GLU A 2 0.13 18.78 11.99
CA GLU A 2 1.42 19.46 11.86
C GLU A 2 1.92 19.79 13.27
N ILE A 3 3.17 19.45 13.56
CA ILE A 3 3.84 19.76 14.82
C ILE A 3 5.11 20.53 14.46
N VAL A 4 5.28 21.69 15.09
CA VAL A 4 6.45 22.54 14.90
C VAL A 4 7.22 22.60 16.21
N LYS A 5 8.52 22.36 16.16
CA LYS A 5 9.45 22.53 17.28
C LYS A 5 10.67 23.30 16.83
N ASP A 6 11.22 24.11 17.74
CA ASP A 6 12.49 24.79 17.49
C ASP A 6 13.65 23.80 17.68
N LEU A 7 14.68 23.89 16.83
CA LEU A 7 15.89 23.08 16.99
C LEU A 7 16.58 23.35 18.34
N LYS A 8 16.51 24.59 18.84
CA LYS A 8 17.09 24.98 20.14
C LYS A 8 16.44 24.27 21.33
N GLU A 9 15.15 23.93 21.24
CA GLU A 9 14.42 23.17 22.27
C GLU A 9 14.78 21.68 22.29
N ILE A 10 15.41 21.16 21.22
CA ILE A 10 15.80 19.74 21.13
C ILE A 10 17.25 19.56 21.58
N PHE A 11 18.09 20.55 21.31
CA PHE A 11 19.51 20.56 21.63
C PHE A 11 19.82 21.57 22.74
N GLU A 12 19.05 21.54 23.82
CA GLU A 12 19.19 22.45 24.97
C GLU A 12 20.60 22.38 25.61
N ASP A 13 21.26 21.22 25.52
CA ASP A 13 22.60 20.96 26.08
C ASP A 13 23.75 21.31 25.13
N MET A 14 23.46 21.72 23.90
CA MET A 14 24.47 22.09 22.88
C MET A 14 24.48 23.60 22.74
N ASP A 15 25.13 24.28 23.70
CA ASP A 15 25.30 25.75 23.80
C ASP A 15 25.30 26.45 22.43
N GLU A 16 24.15 26.97 22.01
CA GLU A 16 23.88 27.93 20.92
C GLU A 16 24.84 27.94 19.69
N ASP A 17 25.37 26.80 19.25
CA ASP A 17 26.19 26.71 18.04
C ASP A 17 25.29 26.82 16.80
N GLU A 18 24.94 28.06 16.44
CA GLU A 18 24.10 28.37 15.29
C GLU A 18 24.67 27.83 13.98
N GLU A 19 25.98 27.61 13.89
CA GLU A 19 26.63 27.05 12.71
C GLU A 19 26.39 25.54 12.61
N LEU A 20 26.47 24.83 13.74
CA LEU A 20 26.07 23.43 13.83
C LEU A 20 24.57 23.23 13.57
N LEU A 21 23.70 24.07 14.12
CA LEU A 21 22.25 23.99 13.87
C LEU A 21 21.91 24.21 12.38
N LYS A 22 22.62 25.13 11.71
CA LYS A 22 22.52 25.32 10.25
C LYS A 22 23.05 24.11 9.50
N HIS A 23 24.15 23.51 9.94
CA HIS A 23 24.70 22.30 9.33
C HIS A 23 23.72 21.12 9.42
N ILE A 24 23.11 20.89 10.58
CA ILE A 24 22.06 19.89 10.79
C ILE A 24 20.86 20.15 9.88
N ALA A 25 20.38 21.39 9.83
CA ALA A 25 19.26 21.78 8.97
C ALA A 25 19.51 21.49 7.48
N ASN A 26 20.75 21.66 7.01
CA ASN A 26 21.14 21.42 5.63
C ASN A 26 21.32 19.93 5.30
N HIS A 27 21.75 19.11 6.26
CA HIS A 27 22.04 17.69 6.02
C HIS A 27 20.87 16.75 6.37
N LEU A 28 19.97 17.14 7.26
CA LEU A 28 18.76 16.41 7.64
C LEU A 28 17.48 17.08 7.10
N SER A 29 17.58 17.71 5.92
CA SER A 29 16.55 18.60 5.39
C SER A 29 15.19 17.93 5.17
N GLU A 30 15.17 16.62 4.91
CA GLU A 30 13.94 15.87 4.67
C GLU A 30 14.04 14.40 5.10
N ILE A 31 13.14 13.98 6.00
CA ILE A 31 12.93 12.57 6.34
C ILE A 31 11.51 12.21 5.96
N ARG A 32 11.35 11.29 5.02
CA ARG A 32 10.03 10.79 4.59
C ARG A 32 9.78 9.39 5.12
N GLY A 33 8.57 9.15 5.59
CA GLY A 33 8.11 7.89 6.13
C GLY A 33 6.73 7.54 5.62
N LYS A 34 6.49 6.24 5.42
CA LYS A 34 5.18 5.71 5.04
C LYS A 34 4.79 4.55 5.94
N LEU A 35 3.53 4.52 6.36
CA LEU A 35 2.92 3.49 7.18
C LEU A 35 1.65 2.95 6.50
N ILE A 36 1.57 1.63 6.39
CA ILE A 36 0.37 0.92 5.96
C ILE A 36 -0.36 0.44 7.21
N TYR A 37 -1.54 0.99 7.47
CA TYR A 37 -2.34 0.68 8.66
C TYR A 37 -3.66 0.01 8.29
N VAL A 38 -4.08 -0.99 9.07
CA VAL A 38 -5.35 -1.70 8.87
C VAL A 38 -6.33 -1.30 9.98
N ASN A 39 -7.44 -0.70 9.60
CA ASN A 39 -8.57 -0.45 10.50
C ASN A 39 -9.41 -1.74 10.64
N GLU A 40 -9.30 -2.41 11.78
CA GLU A 40 -9.98 -3.69 12.03
C GLU A 40 -11.51 -3.57 12.06
N SER A 41 -12.04 -2.42 12.48
CA SER A 41 -13.47 -2.16 12.56
C SER A 41 -14.12 -2.04 11.18
N ILE A 42 -13.36 -1.59 10.17
CA ILE A 42 -13.82 -1.48 8.78
C ILE A 42 -13.53 -2.77 7.99
N CYS A 43 -12.47 -3.51 8.36
CA CYS A 43 -12.04 -4.69 7.62
C CYS A 43 -13.14 -5.77 7.53
N CYS A 44 -13.61 -6.01 6.29
CA CYS A 44 -14.58 -7.06 5.98
C CYS A 44 -13.97 -8.48 5.87
N LYS A 45 -12.65 -8.62 6.04
CA LYS A 45 -11.94 -9.93 6.09
C LYS A 45 -12.04 -10.73 4.78
N CYS A 46 -11.98 -10.03 3.64
CA CYS A 46 -12.02 -10.63 2.31
C CYS A 46 -10.72 -11.26 1.82
N ASN A 47 -9.58 -10.96 2.47
CA ASN A 47 -8.24 -11.38 2.07
C ASN A 47 -7.83 -10.98 0.64
N LEU A 48 -8.46 -9.98 0.02
CA LEU A 48 -8.02 -9.52 -1.30
C LEU A 48 -6.65 -8.87 -1.24
N CYS A 49 -6.39 -8.02 -0.24
CA CYS A 49 -5.06 -7.45 -0.01
C CYS A 49 -3.98 -8.50 0.23
N TYR A 50 -4.31 -9.58 0.97
CA TYR A 50 -3.41 -10.71 1.16
C TYR A 50 -3.03 -11.36 -0.17
N LYS A 51 -4.01 -11.59 -1.05
CA LYS A 51 -3.81 -12.24 -2.35
C LYS A 51 -3.01 -11.38 -3.33
N GLU A 52 -3.17 -10.06 -3.27
CA GLU A 52 -2.48 -9.11 -4.15
C GLU A 52 -1.14 -8.60 -3.59
N CYS A 53 -0.67 -9.08 -2.43
CA CYS A 53 0.58 -8.60 -1.85
C CYS A 53 1.78 -9.23 -2.58
N PRO A 54 2.66 -8.43 -3.22
CA PRO A 54 3.75 -8.97 -4.03
C PRO A 54 4.89 -9.58 -3.22
N VAL A 55 4.96 -9.28 -1.92
CA VAL A 55 6.05 -9.67 -1.01
C VAL A 55 5.57 -10.52 0.17
N ASP A 56 4.35 -11.07 0.08
CA ASP A 56 3.70 -11.82 1.16
C ASP A 56 3.78 -11.12 2.54
N ALA A 57 3.69 -9.79 2.59
CA ALA A 57 3.80 -9.02 3.84
C ALA A 57 2.47 -8.91 4.61
N ILE A 58 1.50 -9.77 4.33
CA ILE A 58 0.16 -9.71 4.95
C ILE A 58 -0.20 -11.07 5.55
N GLU A 59 -0.69 -11.09 6.77
CA GLU A 59 -1.31 -12.28 7.35
C GLU A 59 -2.79 -12.36 6.97
N ARG A 60 -3.28 -13.57 6.64
CA ARG A 60 -4.69 -13.79 6.35
C ARG A 60 -5.60 -13.48 7.53
N ALA A 61 -6.71 -12.80 7.23
CA ALA A 61 -7.83 -12.59 8.13
C ALA A 61 -8.59 -13.90 8.38
N LYS A 62 -9.12 -14.02 9.59
CA LYS A 62 -10.04 -15.06 10.04
C LYS A 62 -11.35 -14.39 10.47
N VAL A 63 -12.41 -15.17 10.71
CA VAL A 63 -13.72 -14.64 11.13
C VAL A 63 -13.63 -13.61 12.27
N LYS A 64 -12.76 -13.86 13.25
CA LYS A 64 -12.57 -13.01 14.44
C LYS A 64 -11.39 -12.03 14.38
N ARG A 65 -10.58 -12.04 13.32
CA ARG A 65 -9.31 -11.28 13.26
C ARG A 65 -9.11 -10.70 11.87
N ALA A 66 -8.85 -9.39 11.80
CA ALA A 66 -8.52 -8.72 10.54
C ALA A 66 -7.18 -9.23 9.96
N VAL A 67 -6.81 -8.74 8.78
CA VAL A 67 -5.45 -8.92 8.25
C VAL A 67 -4.45 -8.14 9.10
N LYS A 68 -3.22 -8.63 9.19
CA LYS A 68 -2.10 -7.94 9.86
C LYS A 68 -0.99 -7.69 8.85
N ILE A 69 -0.38 -6.51 8.88
CA ILE A 69 0.81 -6.18 8.09
C ILE A 69 2.04 -6.69 8.84
N LYS A 70 2.92 -7.41 8.15
CA LYS A 70 4.21 -7.91 8.65
C LYS A 70 5.31 -6.85 8.45
N ASP A 71 6.43 -7.02 9.14
CA ASP A 71 7.55 -6.05 9.10
C ASP A 71 8.26 -5.98 7.75
N ASN A 72 8.19 -7.04 6.94
CA ASN A 72 8.75 -7.07 5.57
C ASN A 72 7.89 -6.30 4.53
N CYS A 73 6.98 -5.43 4.97
CA CYS A 73 6.14 -4.65 4.07
C CYS A 73 6.93 -3.53 3.38
N ILE A 74 7.01 -3.60 2.05
CA ILE A 74 7.67 -2.61 1.19
C ILE A 74 6.82 -1.36 0.89
N LYS A 75 5.67 -1.21 1.55
CA LYS A 75 4.81 -0.02 1.50
C LYS A 75 4.35 0.40 0.08
N CYS A 76 4.25 -0.56 -0.87
CA CYS A 76 3.85 -0.33 -2.28
C CYS A 76 2.37 0.04 -2.51
N GLU A 77 1.58 0.20 -1.45
CA GLU A 77 0.17 0.64 -1.47
C GLU A 77 -0.85 -0.26 -2.20
N ILE A 78 -0.43 -1.33 -2.88
CA ILE A 78 -1.32 -2.24 -3.63
C ILE A 78 -2.51 -2.73 -2.80
N CYS A 79 -2.25 -3.06 -1.52
CA CYS A 79 -3.28 -3.49 -0.59
C CYS A 79 -4.34 -2.40 -0.34
N ALA A 80 -3.93 -1.14 -0.22
CA ALA A 80 -4.81 0.00 -0.03
C ALA A 80 -5.60 0.32 -1.30
N LYS A 81 -4.95 0.28 -2.48
CA LYS A 81 -5.59 0.46 -3.80
C LYS A 81 -6.61 -0.63 -4.12
N THR A 82 -6.40 -1.83 -3.57
CA THR A 82 -7.24 -3.02 -3.77
C THR A 82 -8.36 -3.16 -2.74
N CYS A 83 -8.24 -2.55 -1.56
CA CYS A 83 -9.21 -2.76 -0.48
C CYS A 83 -10.62 -2.27 -0.89
N PRO A 84 -11.65 -3.14 -0.96
CA PRO A 84 -12.99 -2.78 -1.45
C PRO A 84 -13.82 -1.98 -0.45
N VAL A 85 -13.32 -1.80 0.77
CA VAL A 85 -14.05 -1.17 1.89
C VAL A 85 -13.21 -0.10 2.58
N ASP A 86 -12.07 0.28 1.99
CA ASP A 86 -11.18 1.32 2.52
C ASP A 86 -10.71 1.10 3.96
N ALA A 87 -10.55 -0.17 4.36
CA ALA A 87 -10.02 -0.52 5.67
C ALA A 87 -8.51 -0.31 5.81
N ILE A 88 -7.79 -0.08 4.71
CA ILE A 88 -6.32 0.08 4.72
C ILE A 88 -5.98 1.54 4.44
N PHE A 89 -5.31 2.17 5.39
CA PHE A 89 -4.87 3.56 5.32
C PHE A 89 -3.38 3.61 4.96
N VAL A 90 -3.04 4.57 4.11
CA VAL A 90 -1.65 4.96 3.86
C VAL A 90 -1.44 6.26 4.61
N ILE A 91 -0.51 6.24 5.55
CA ILE A 91 -0.13 7.41 6.35
C ILE A 91 1.27 7.80 5.91
N GLU A 92 1.44 9.04 5.52
CA GLU A 92 2.72 9.64 5.19
C GLU A 92 3.13 10.59 6.32
N GLY A 93 4.42 10.58 6.61
CA GLY A 93 5.04 11.41 7.61
C GLY A 93 6.28 12.05 7.02
N ASP A 94 6.36 13.37 7.09
CA ASP A 94 7.45 14.14 6.52
C ASP A 94 8.00 15.06 7.60
N VAL A 95 9.31 15.01 7.83
CA VAL A 95 10.03 15.94 8.69
C VAL A 95 10.83 16.86 7.79
N ASN A 96 10.55 18.16 7.89
CA ASN A 96 11.25 19.20 7.15
C ASN A 96 11.90 20.15 8.15
N ILE A 97 13.10 20.64 7.80
CA ILE A 97 13.76 21.70 8.58
C ILE A 97 13.74 22.99 7.77
N LYS A 98 13.08 24.03 8.30
CA LYS A 98 13.01 25.37 7.68
C LYS A 98 13.25 26.43 8.74
N ASP A 99 14.17 27.36 8.49
CA ASP A 99 14.47 28.49 9.39
C ASP A 99 14.71 28.05 10.84
N SER A 100 15.54 27.01 11.03
CA SER A 100 15.83 26.40 12.34
C SER A 100 14.62 25.77 13.06
N LYS A 101 13.50 25.58 12.37
CA LYS A 101 12.31 24.87 12.89
C LYS A 101 12.15 23.51 12.24
N ILE A 102 11.88 22.51 13.06
CA ILE A 102 11.50 21.17 12.62
C ILE A 102 9.98 21.14 12.49
N VAL A 103 9.51 20.90 11.27
CA VAL A 103 8.11 20.76 10.92
C VAL A 103 7.84 19.29 10.62
N LEU A 104 7.14 18.62 11.53
CA LEU A 104 6.62 17.26 11.32
C LEU A 104 5.20 17.36 10.77
N SER A 105 4.99 16.86 9.56
CA SER A 105 3.69 16.71 8.92
C SER A 105 3.30 15.24 8.88
N ILE A 106 2.10 14.91 9.34
CA ILE A 106 1.51 13.56 9.20
C ILE A 106 0.14 13.69 8.55
N ASN A 107 -0.03 13.02 7.42
CA ASN A 107 -1.26 13.03 6.63
C ASN A 107 -1.67 11.63 6.20
N LYS A 108 -2.97 11.42 6.09
CA LYS A 108 -3.52 10.25 5.42
C LYS A 108 -3.48 10.51 3.92
N LYS A 109 -2.66 9.75 3.18
CA LYS A 109 -2.61 9.82 1.72
C LYS A 109 -3.91 9.28 1.13
N GLU A 110 -4.45 10.01 0.16
CA GLU A 110 -5.55 9.52 -0.65
C GLU A 110 -5.01 8.58 -1.74
N VAL A 111 -5.60 7.39 -1.84
CA VAL A 111 -5.11 6.34 -2.76
C VAL A 111 -6.14 6.05 -3.84
N MET A 112 -5.71 6.11 -5.09
CA MET A 112 -6.53 5.77 -6.23
C MET A 112 -6.93 4.29 -6.19
N LYS A 113 -8.24 4.03 -6.17
CA LYS A 113 -8.79 2.67 -6.06
C LYS A 113 -8.83 2.00 -7.42
N ARG A 114 -8.46 0.72 -7.46
CA ARG A 114 -8.76 -0.13 -8.61
C ARG A 114 -10.25 -0.47 -8.62
N LYS A 115 -10.80 -0.73 -9.80
CA LYS A 115 -12.18 -1.19 -9.95
C LYS A 115 -12.30 -2.68 -9.61
N ILE A 116 -13.35 -3.05 -8.88
CA ILE A 116 -13.71 -4.44 -8.61
C ILE A 116 -15.11 -4.67 -9.15
N ARG A 117 -15.28 -5.66 -10.02
CA ARG A 117 -16.56 -5.96 -10.66
C ARG A 117 -16.96 -7.39 -10.37
N LEU A 118 -18.12 -7.57 -9.75
CA LEU A 118 -18.74 -8.89 -9.62
C LEU A 118 -19.05 -9.45 -11.01
N LYS A 119 -18.67 -10.70 -11.26
CA LYS A 119 -19.03 -11.43 -12.48
C LYS A 119 -20.07 -12.49 -12.18
N ASN A 120 -19.87 -13.26 -11.12
CA ASN A 120 -20.79 -14.33 -10.75
C ASN A 120 -20.78 -14.56 -9.23
N TYR A 121 -21.91 -15.03 -8.72
CA TYR A 121 -22.08 -15.46 -7.33
C TYR A 121 -22.71 -16.84 -7.31
N ILE A 122 -21.92 -17.85 -6.96
CA ILE A 122 -22.36 -19.24 -6.95
C ILE A 122 -22.60 -19.66 -5.51
N PHE A 123 -23.79 -20.19 -5.25
CA PHE A 123 -24.22 -20.66 -3.93
C PHE A 123 -24.66 -22.13 -4.00
N ASN A 124 -24.16 -22.94 -3.07
CA ASN A 124 -24.56 -24.33 -2.90
C ASN A 124 -25.34 -24.47 -1.59
N ASP A 125 -26.66 -24.66 -1.69
CA ASP A 125 -27.54 -24.75 -0.51
C ASP A 125 -27.30 -26.04 0.30
N GLU A 126 -26.98 -27.16 -0.36
CA GLU A 126 -26.71 -28.45 0.29
C GLU A 126 -25.50 -28.38 1.23
N LYS A 127 -24.45 -27.63 0.85
CA LYS A 127 -23.29 -27.37 1.70
C LYS A 127 -23.58 -26.34 2.79
N CYS A 128 -24.61 -25.51 2.63
CA CYS A 128 -24.86 -24.37 3.49
C CYS A 128 -25.53 -24.76 4.81
N GLY A 129 -24.77 -24.71 5.90
CA GLY A 129 -25.32 -24.86 7.26
C GLY A 129 -26.10 -23.66 7.80
N LYS A 130 -26.36 -22.62 6.98
CA LYS A 130 -27.10 -21.39 7.36
C LYS A 130 -26.60 -20.79 8.70
N CYS A 131 -25.27 -20.71 8.86
CA CYS A 131 -24.61 -20.32 10.12
C CYS A 131 -24.56 -18.81 10.40
N GLY A 132 -24.64 -17.98 9.35
CA GLY A 132 -24.67 -16.51 9.44
C GLY A 132 -23.33 -15.79 9.32
N ILE A 133 -22.19 -16.51 9.25
CA ILE A 133 -20.85 -15.88 9.14
C ILE A 133 -20.76 -14.95 7.92
N CYS A 134 -21.26 -15.39 6.76
CA CYS A 134 -21.27 -14.59 5.53
C CYS A 134 -22.07 -13.29 5.66
N ALA A 135 -23.19 -13.29 6.40
CA ALA A 135 -23.97 -12.08 6.67
C ALA A 135 -23.21 -11.13 7.61
N MET A 136 -22.52 -11.66 8.62
CA MET A 136 -21.73 -10.89 9.58
C MET A 136 -20.56 -10.14 8.91
N VAL A 137 -19.88 -10.77 7.94
CA VAL A 137 -18.72 -10.17 7.25
C VAL A 137 -19.09 -9.37 6.00
N CYS A 138 -20.37 -9.33 5.61
CA CYS A 138 -20.82 -8.63 4.41
C CYS A 138 -20.88 -7.11 4.68
N PRO A 139 -20.00 -6.30 4.07
CA PRO A 139 -19.92 -4.87 4.38
C PRO A 139 -21.16 -4.10 3.89
N THR A 140 -21.83 -4.57 2.85
CA THR A 140 -23.00 -3.93 2.25
C THR A 140 -24.33 -4.51 2.73
N LYS A 141 -24.29 -5.49 3.64
CA LYS A 141 -25.49 -6.21 4.13
C LYS A 141 -26.32 -6.85 3.01
N ALA A 142 -25.68 -7.20 1.89
CA ALA A 142 -26.28 -7.91 0.76
C ALA A 142 -26.82 -9.30 1.14
N ILE A 143 -26.25 -9.94 2.18
CA ILE A 143 -26.60 -11.30 2.60
C ILE A 143 -27.45 -11.27 3.86
N LYS A 144 -28.61 -11.94 3.83
CA LYS A 144 -29.47 -12.17 5.00
C LYS A 144 -29.55 -13.65 5.31
N VAL A 145 -29.34 -14.02 6.57
CA VAL A 145 -29.43 -15.41 7.05
C VAL A 145 -30.30 -15.48 8.29
N VAL A 146 -31.36 -16.27 8.23
CA VAL A 146 -32.07 -16.70 9.42
C VAL A 146 -31.49 -18.05 9.82
N ARG A 147 -30.82 -18.09 10.98
CA ARG A 147 -30.01 -19.24 11.40
C ARG A 147 -30.79 -20.55 11.31
N LYS A 148 -30.22 -21.55 10.63
CA LYS A 148 -30.84 -22.87 10.34
C LYS A 148 -32.16 -22.84 9.54
N LYS A 149 -32.67 -21.68 9.14
CA LYS A 149 -33.97 -21.54 8.45
C LYS A 149 -33.80 -21.12 6.99
N SER A 150 -33.27 -19.92 6.73
CA SER A 150 -33.22 -19.37 5.38
C SER A 150 -31.92 -18.61 5.08
N PHE A 151 -31.61 -18.51 3.79
CA PHE A 151 -30.50 -17.74 3.22
C PHE A 151 -31.03 -16.96 2.03
N SER A 152 -30.63 -15.69 1.89
CA SER A 152 -30.91 -14.88 0.71
C SER A 152 -29.77 -13.89 0.47
N VAL A 153 -29.56 -13.53 -0.79
CA VAL A 153 -28.56 -12.56 -1.22
C VAL A 153 -29.18 -11.60 -2.21
N ASN A 154 -28.94 -10.30 -2.02
CA ASN A 154 -29.24 -9.26 -3.00
C ASN A 154 -27.94 -8.90 -3.74
N LEU A 155 -27.84 -9.28 -5.02
CA LEU A 155 -26.63 -9.06 -5.82
C LEU A 155 -26.44 -7.61 -6.25
N ASP A 156 -27.49 -6.79 -6.26
CA ASP A 156 -27.39 -5.35 -6.58
C ASP A 156 -26.59 -4.59 -5.51
N LEU A 157 -26.57 -5.12 -4.29
CA LEU A 157 -25.77 -4.58 -3.18
C LEU A 157 -24.37 -5.22 -3.09
N CYS A 158 -24.06 -6.21 -3.93
CA CYS A 158 -22.83 -6.96 -3.83
C CYS A 158 -21.67 -6.26 -4.54
N ILE A 159 -20.69 -5.78 -3.77
CA ILE A 159 -19.47 -5.15 -4.30
C ILE A 159 -18.39 -6.14 -4.76
N GLY A 160 -18.70 -7.45 -4.80
CA GLY A 160 -17.72 -8.47 -5.21
C GLY A 160 -16.51 -8.60 -4.27
N CYS A 161 -16.58 -8.16 -3.01
CA CYS A 161 -15.44 -8.24 -2.09
C CYS A 161 -15.04 -9.68 -1.73
N GLY A 162 -15.94 -10.66 -1.81
CA GLY A 162 -15.63 -12.09 -1.56
C GLY A 162 -15.39 -12.47 -0.10
N ALA A 163 -15.70 -11.60 0.85
CA ALA A 163 -15.61 -11.91 2.29
C ALA A 163 -16.43 -13.16 2.67
N CYS A 164 -17.61 -13.32 2.09
CA CYS A 164 -18.47 -14.47 2.35
C CYS A 164 -17.88 -15.81 1.89
N GLU A 165 -17.22 -15.86 0.73
CA GLU A 165 -16.52 -17.04 0.24
C GLU A 165 -15.31 -17.37 1.12
N GLU A 166 -14.50 -16.36 1.41
CA GLU A 166 -13.25 -16.52 2.15
C GLU A 166 -13.54 -17.10 3.54
N GLN A 167 -14.54 -16.54 4.24
CA GLN A 167 -14.87 -16.87 5.61
C GLN A 167 -15.87 -18.04 5.74
N CYS A 168 -16.37 -18.63 4.64
CA CYS A 168 -17.30 -19.74 4.71
C CYS A 168 -16.57 -21.04 5.15
N PRO A 169 -16.90 -21.63 6.32
CA PRO A 169 -16.27 -22.86 6.79
C PRO A 169 -16.67 -24.09 5.96
N LYS A 170 -17.79 -24.01 5.25
CA LYS A 170 -18.32 -25.08 4.39
C LYS A 170 -18.04 -24.88 2.91
N LYS A 171 -17.38 -23.77 2.53
CA LYS A 171 -17.11 -23.39 1.14
C LYS A 171 -18.35 -23.51 0.23
N ALA A 172 -19.48 -23.03 0.75
CA ALA A 172 -20.79 -23.05 0.10
C ALA A 172 -21.01 -21.85 -0.84
N VAL A 173 -20.10 -20.89 -0.86
CA VAL A 173 -20.17 -19.66 -1.66
C VAL A 173 -18.88 -19.53 -2.47
N LYS A 174 -19.00 -19.18 -3.75
CA LYS A 174 -17.88 -18.78 -4.62
C LYS A 174 -18.21 -17.44 -5.27
N VAL A 175 -17.28 -16.49 -5.20
CA VAL A 175 -17.43 -15.15 -5.76
C VAL A 175 -16.43 -14.97 -6.90
N GLU A 176 -16.93 -14.90 -8.12
CA GLU A 176 -16.13 -14.63 -9.30
C GLU A 176 -16.18 -13.14 -9.59
N ARG A 177 -15.02 -12.55 -9.82
CA ARG A 177 -14.85 -11.11 -10.01
C ARG A 177 -13.74 -10.81 -10.99
N GLU A 178 -13.83 -9.63 -11.56
CA GLU A 178 -12.77 -9.00 -12.33
C GLU A 178 -12.14 -7.90 -11.48
N LEU A 179 -10.81 -7.86 -11.47
CA LEU A 179 -10.04 -6.81 -10.82
C LEU A 179 -9.42 -5.94 -11.91
N GLY A 180 -9.76 -4.65 -11.94
CA GLY A 180 -9.15 -3.69 -12.87
C GLY A 180 -7.69 -3.41 -12.53
N ASN A 181 -6.99 -2.67 -13.40
CA ASN A 181 -5.57 -2.38 -13.22
C ASN A 181 -5.28 -1.54 -11.97
N ILE A 182 -4.07 -1.68 -11.45
CA ILE A 182 -3.53 -0.79 -10.42
C ILE A 182 -2.88 0.40 -11.13
N TYR A 183 -3.41 1.60 -10.90
CA TYR A 183 -2.85 2.83 -11.45
C TYR A 183 -1.52 3.15 -10.78
N LYS A 184 -0.49 3.36 -11.60
CA LYS A 184 0.83 3.85 -11.20
C LYS A 184 0.84 5.36 -11.33
N GLU A 185 1.49 6.03 -10.39
CA GLU A 185 1.64 7.49 -10.33
C GLU A 185 2.92 7.96 -11.05
N GLY A 186 3.67 7.02 -11.64
CA GLY A 186 4.90 7.29 -12.36
C GLY A 186 5.56 6.02 -12.89
N HIS A 187 6.84 6.13 -13.22
CA HIS A 187 7.73 5.04 -13.58
C HIS A 187 9.14 5.29 -13.00
N MET A 188 9.97 4.25 -12.95
CA MET A 188 11.36 4.39 -12.55
C MET A 188 12.23 4.59 -13.80
N GLU A 189 13.12 5.59 -13.76
CA GLU A 189 14.08 5.90 -14.80
C GLU A 189 15.51 5.70 -14.27
N VAL A 190 16.41 5.25 -15.16
CA VAL A 190 17.82 5.02 -14.87
C VAL A 190 18.66 5.96 -15.74
N ASP A 191 19.41 6.84 -15.10
CA ASP A 191 20.47 7.62 -15.73
C ASP A 191 21.67 6.71 -16.02
N LYS A 192 21.90 6.42 -17.30
CA LYS A 192 22.95 5.50 -17.75
C LYS A 192 24.36 6.09 -17.59
N GLU A 193 24.51 7.41 -17.46
CA GLU A 193 25.80 8.06 -17.25
C GLU A 193 26.23 8.02 -15.78
N LEU A 194 25.26 8.14 -14.85
CA LEU A 194 25.50 8.03 -13.42
C LEU A 194 25.55 6.58 -12.91
N CYS A 195 25.01 5.64 -13.67
CA CYS A 195 25.02 4.22 -13.30
C CYS A 195 26.43 3.63 -13.40
N VAL A 196 26.94 3.10 -12.29
CA VAL A 196 28.28 2.46 -12.22
C VAL A 196 28.23 0.94 -12.24
N GLY A 197 27.05 0.34 -12.49
CA GLY A 197 26.92 -1.12 -12.58
C GLY A 197 27.19 -1.88 -11.28
N CYS A 198 26.94 -1.28 -10.11
CA CYS A 198 27.20 -1.93 -8.80
C CYS A 198 26.19 -3.02 -8.40
N MET A 199 25.06 -3.13 -9.11
CA MET A 199 24.02 -4.16 -8.94
C MET A 199 23.27 -4.20 -7.59
N VAL A 200 23.55 -3.29 -6.65
CA VAL A 200 22.81 -3.20 -5.37
C VAL A 200 21.30 -3.12 -5.58
N CYS A 201 20.82 -2.32 -6.54
CA CYS A 201 19.40 -2.20 -6.83
C CYS A 201 18.76 -3.50 -7.38
N VAL A 202 19.54 -4.36 -8.04
CA VAL A 202 19.09 -5.66 -8.53
C VAL A 202 18.87 -6.60 -7.34
N GLU A 203 19.83 -6.66 -6.44
CA GLU A 203 19.78 -7.51 -5.23
C GLU A 203 18.67 -7.06 -4.26
N GLU A 204 18.48 -5.75 -4.10
CA GLU A 204 17.49 -5.18 -3.18
C GLU A 204 16.07 -5.11 -3.77
N CYS A 205 15.88 -5.44 -5.05
CA CYS A 205 14.55 -5.39 -5.67
C CYS A 205 13.66 -6.52 -5.13
N PRO A 206 12.58 -6.21 -4.40
CA PRO A 206 11.79 -7.25 -3.72
C PRO A 206 10.85 -8.03 -4.66
N ILE A 207 10.85 -7.69 -5.95
CA ILE A 207 9.95 -8.24 -6.98
C ILE A 207 10.67 -8.61 -8.27
N ASP A 208 12.02 -8.62 -8.26
CA ASP A 208 12.86 -9.09 -9.36
C ASP A 208 12.55 -8.46 -10.72
N CYS A 209 12.36 -7.13 -10.75
CA CYS A 209 12.03 -6.38 -11.96
C CYS A 209 13.18 -5.53 -12.52
N ILE A 210 14.42 -5.74 -12.05
CA ILE A 210 15.60 -4.97 -12.48
C ILE A 210 16.64 -5.95 -13.03
N TYR A 211 17.22 -5.63 -14.18
CA TYR A 211 18.11 -6.52 -14.94
C TYR A 211 19.40 -5.81 -15.34
N ASP A 212 20.53 -6.52 -15.29
CA ASP A 212 21.82 -6.06 -15.83
C ASP A 212 21.85 -6.23 -17.36
N ILE A 213 22.16 -5.14 -18.06
CA ILE A 213 22.31 -5.07 -19.50
C ILE A 213 23.67 -4.43 -19.80
N GLY A 214 24.72 -5.24 -19.67
CA GLY A 214 26.07 -4.86 -20.11
C GLY A 214 26.72 -3.76 -19.26
N GLY A 215 26.56 -3.83 -17.94
CA GLY A 215 27.21 -2.90 -16.99
C GLY A 215 26.34 -1.71 -16.57
N VAL A 216 25.12 -1.61 -17.11
CA VAL A 216 24.05 -0.71 -16.63
C VAL A 216 22.79 -1.53 -16.37
N VAL A 217 21.89 -1.00 -15.53
CA VAL A 217 20.64 -1.69 -15.20
C VAL A 217 19.45 -1.15 -15.99
N GLU A 218 18.47 -2.00 -16.28
CA GLU A 218 17.17 -1.64 -16.83
C GLU A 218 16.04 -2.13 -15.92
N ILE A 219 14.95 -1.36 -15.83
CA ILE A 219 13.81 -1.64 -14.94
C ILE A 219 12.58 -1.98 -15.79
N ASP A 220 12.00 -3.15 -15.56
CA ASP A 220 10.69 -3.53 -16.10
C ASP A 220 9.59 -2.79 -15.33
N ASN A 221 9.18 -1.67 -15.91
CA ASN A 221 8.16 -0.80 -15.35
C ASN A 221 6.76 -1.39 -15.41
N ASP A 222 6.48 -2.48 -16.14
CA ASP A 222 5.20 -3.17 -16.08
C ASP A 222 5.08 -3.99 -14.80
N LYS A 223 6.17 -4.64 -14.39
CA LYS A 223 6.24 -5.37 -13.10
C LYS A 223 6.47 -4.45 -11.91
N CYS A 224 7.19 -3.35 -12.08
CA CYS A 224 7.58 -2.45 -10.99
C CYS A 224 6.37 -1.98 -10.16
N VAL A 225 6.42 -2.16 -8.84
CA VAL A 225 5.35 -1.75 -7.90
C VAL A 225 5.60 -0.38 -7.27
N LEU A 226 6.60 0.36 -7.74
CA LEU A 226 6.98 1.70 -7.27
C LEU A 226 7.21 1.75 -5.74
N CYS A 227 7.91 0.77 -5.20
CA CYS A 227 8.30 0.76 -3.78
C CYS A 227 9.48 1.70 -3.47
N ARG A 228 10.20 2.16 -4.49
CA ARG A 228 11.31 3.12 -4.43
C ARG A 228 12.57 2.67 -3.67
N ILE A 229 12.65 1.39 -3.28
CA ILE A 229 13.85 0.82 -2.66
C ILE A 229 15.08 1.04 -3.55
N CYS A 230 14.98 0.79 -4.87
CA CYS A 230 16.09 0.97 -5.80
C CYS A 230 16.59 2.42 -5.92
N GLU A 231 15.73 3.41 -5.73
CA GLU A 231 16.11 4.83 -5.67
C GLU A 231 16.83 5.16 -4.36
N GLU A 232 16.33 4.64 -3.24
CA GLU A 232 16.89 4.84 -1.90
C GLU A 232 18.30 4.23 -1.76
N VAL A 233 18.50 3.00 -2.25
CA VAL A 233 19.78 2.28 -2.12
C VAL A 233 20.82 2.66 -3.18
N CYS A 234 20.47 3.47 -4.18
CA CYS A 234 21.37 3.81 -5.28
C CYS A 234 22.46 4.81 -4.81
N PRO A 235 23.73 4.40 -4.69
CA PRO A 235 24.78 5.26 -4.13
C PRO A 235 25.11 6.46 -5.03
N THR A 236 24.90 6.34 -6.34
CA THR A 236 25.15 7.41 -7.32
C THR A 236 23.90 8.20 -7.68
N LYS A 237 22.74 7.88 -7.08
CA LYS A 237 21.43 8.50 -7.38
C LYS A 237 21.05 8.45 -8.86
N ALA A 238 21.51 7.40 -9.56
CA ALA A 238 21.22 7.15 -10.97
C ALA A 238 19.77 6.70 -11.21
N ILE A 239 19.06 6.23 -10.18
CA ILE A 239 17.68 5.76 -10.30
C ILE A 239 16.74 6.79 -9.67
N LYS A 240 15.71 7.22 -10.39
CA LYS A 240 14.69 8.15 -9.90
C LYS A 240 13.30 7.73 -10.29
N MET A 241 12.33 8.10 -9.46
CA MET A 241 10.92 8.01 -9.83
C MET A 241 10.51 9.27 -10.62
N ILE A 242 9.94 9.08 -11.81
CA ILE A 242 9.35 10.14 -12.63
C ILE A 242 7.83 10.06 -12.49
N SER A 243 7.20 11.11 -11.98
CA SER A 243 5.74 11.16 -11.82
C SER A 243 5.05 11.56 -13.12
N TYR A 244 3.88 10.97 -13.39
CA TYR A 244 3.10 11.32 -14.60
C TYR A 244 2.52 12.74 -14.54
N ASP A 245 2.41 13.34 -13.34
CA ASP A 245 1.94 14.71 -13.17
C ASP A 245 2.97 15.76 -13.65
N GLN A 246 4.24 15.37 -13.86
CA GLN A 246 5.32 16.25 -14.31
C GLN A 246 5.55 16.25 -15.83
N GLU A 247 4.83 15.43 -16.60
CA GLU A 247 4.99 15.35 -18.07
C GLU A 247 4.31 16.51 -18.84
N GLY A 248 3.76 17.51 -18.12
CA GLY A 248 3.07 18.68 -18.68
C GLY A 248 3.88 19.99 -18.72
N GLU A 249 5.09 20.03 -18.17
CA GLU A 249 5.95 21.23 -18.21
C GLU A 249 7.30 20.87 -18.87
N GLY A 250 7.43 21.14 -20.17
CA GLY A 250 8.72 21.05 -20.87
C GLY A 250 8.75 20.19 -22.14
N LYS A 251 7.80 20.40 -23.04
CA LYS A 251 7.99 20.13 -24.48
C LYS A 251 7.39 21.29 -25.28
N ASP A 252 8.12 22.39 -25.34
CA ASP A 252 8.05 23.42 -26.37
C ASP A 252 9.48 23.81 -26.76
#